data_AF-A0A3L6FVK6-F1
#
_entry.id   AF-A0A3L6FVK6-F1
#
_cell.length_a   1.000
_cell.length_b   1.000
_cell.length_c   1.000
_cell.angle_alpha   90.00
_cell.angle_beta   90.00
_cell.angle_gamma   90.00
#
_symmetry.space_group_name_H-M   'P 1'
#
loop_
_entity.id
_entity.type
_entity.pdbx_description
1 polymer ?
#
loop_
_entity_poly.entity_id
_entity_poly.type
_entity_poly.pdbx_seq_one_letter_code
_entity_poly.pdbx_strand_id
1 'polypeptide(L)'
;MAGAQEAGDAPGHQPCARRVLVFPLPFQGHIDPMLHLAGVLHARGLAVTVLHTRFNALDPARHPEFQFVAVPDGTPADVAATGRIIDIILAMNAAMEASPAVGEALRASAVAGQDGRPRASCLFVDANLLAVHRAARALGLPTLVLRTGSAACLGCFLAYPMLHEKGYLPPQESQLCTPVPELPPLRVKDLIYSKHSDHELMRKVLARGSETVRDCSGVVINTAEALEAAELGRLRDELVHLPVVLAAGPLHKLSSSRGAGSSLLAPDHSCIEWLDAQRPGSVLYVSFGSLAAMDSSELREVAWGLAECGHPFLWVVRPNMVRGCDVDSARQLPDGFEDAVKGRGVVVRWAPQQEVLAHRAVGGFWSHCGWNSTLEAVSEGVPMICRPDAVDQMMNTRYLQDVWGVGFELQGELERGKIKDAVRKLMGEREGAEMRRAAQELCAKLAGCLESTGSSQVAIDKLVSYILSL
;
A
#
# COMPACT_ATOMS: atom_id res chain seq x y z
N MET A 1 13.67 -55.01 32.28
CA MET A 1 14.25 -54.73 30.95
C MET A 1 13.43 -53.63 30.32
N ALA A 2 14.02 -52.45 30.19
CA ALA A 2 13.39 -51.27 29.61
C ALA A 2 13.32 -51.42 28.08
N GLY A 3 12.13 -51.25 27.52
CA GLY A 3 11.94 -51.10 26.07
C GLY A 3 11.84 -49.61 25.76
N ALA A 4 12.81 -49.09 25.02
CA ALA A 4 12.86 -47.71 24.56
C ALA A 4 11.78 -47.45 23.50
N GLN A 5 10.98 -46.40 23.71
CA GLN A 5 10.20 -45.77 22.66
C GLN A 5 11.14 -44.91 21.80
N GLU A 6 11.24 -45.23 20.51
CA GLU A 6 11.85 -44.36 19.51
C GLU A 6 10.98 -43.11 19.35
N ALA A 7 11.58 -41.96 19.64
CA ALA A 7 11.02 -40.66 19.32
C ALA A 7 11.07 -40.47 17.80
N GLY A 8 9.91 -40.25 17.18
CA GLY A 8 9.82 -39.91 15.76
C GLY A 8 10.51 -38.60 15.47
N ASP A 9 11.39 -38.63 14.46
CA ASP A 9 12.05 -37.46 13.87
C ASP A 9 11.04 -36.36 13.52
N ALA A 10 11.40 -35.13 13.86
CA ALA A 10 10.75 -33.92 13.34
C ALA A 10 10.89 -33.88 11.81
N PRO A 11 9.91 -33.32 11.06
CA PRO A 11 10.00 -33.27 9.61
C PRO A 11 11.23 -32.45 9.20
N GLY A 12 12.17 -33.12 8.53
CA GLY A 12 13.39 -32.53 8.03
C GLY A 12 13.09 -31.32 7.14
N HIS A 13 13.89 -30.26 7.31
CA HIS A 13 13.94 -29.12 6.40
C HIS A 13 14.24 -29.64 4.99
N GLN A 14 13.21 -29.69 4.15
CA GLN A 14 13.39 -29.96 2.73
C GLN A 14 14.20 -28.79 2.15
N PRO A 15 15.35 -29.03 1.48
CA PRO A 15 16.18 -27.94 0.97
C PRO A 15 15.37 -27.07 0.01
N CYS A 16 15.27 -25.78 0.33
CA CYS A 16 14.60 -24.83 -0.53
C CYS A 16 15.37 -24.72 -1.86
N ALA A 17 14.75 -25.10 -2.98
CA ALA A 17 15.44 -25.27 -4.25
C ALA A 17 15.83 -23.95 -4.94
N ARG A 18 15.14 -22.84 -4.63
CA ARG A 18 15.37 -21.52 -5.23
C ARG A 18 15.19 -20.40 -4.22
N ARG A 19 15.96 -19.32 -4.41
CA ARG A 19 15.90 -18.11 -3.58
C ARG A 19 15.51 -16.91 -4.43
N VAL A 20 14.75 -16.00 -3.84
CA VAL A 20 14.41 -14.71 -4.41
C VAL A 20 14.93 -13.58 -3.52
N LEU A 21 15.35 -12.49 -4.14
CA LEU A 21 15.65 -11.25 -3.44
C LEU A 21 14.43 -10.34 -3.52
N VAL A 22 14.18 -9.55 -2.48
CA VAL A 22 13.15 -8.49 -2.52
C VAL A 22 13.77 -7.18 -2.03
N PHE A 23 13.42 -6.06 -2.64
CA PHE A 23 13.92 -4.73 -2.28
C PHE A 23 12.77 -3.71 -2.31
N PRO A 24 12.09 -3.47 -1.17
CA PRO A 24 11.01 -2.48 -1.08
C PRO A 24 11.55 -1.05 -1.14
N LEU A 25 10.72 -0.14 -1.66
CA LEU A 25 10.88 1.28 -1.40
C LEU A 25 10.56 1.56 0.08
N PRO A 26 11.36 2.37 0.81
CA PRO A 26 11.29 2.46 2.26
C PRO A 26 10.20 3.40 2.79
N PHE A 27 8.98 3.19 2.32
CA PHE A 27 7.77 3.80 2.85
C PHE A 27 6.75 2.71 3.17
N GLN A 28 5.98 2.90 4.25
CA GLN A 28 5.03 1.90 4.76
C GLN A 28 4.16 1.28 3.64
N GLY A 29 3.58 2.12 2.79
CA GLY A 29 2.72 1.69 1.68
C GLY A 29 3.41 0.81 0.62
N HIS A 30 4.75 0.74 0.62
CA HIS A 30 5.54 -0.09 -0.29
C HIS A 30 6.20 -1.28 0.42
N ILE A 31 6.61 -1.09 1.68
CA ILE A 31 7.15 -2.15 2.54
C ILE A 31 6.12 -3.26 2.75
N ASP A 32 4.89 -2.91 3.15
CA ASP A 32 3.83 -3.88 3.46
C ASP A 32 3.55 -4.84 2.30
N PRO A 33 3.19 -4.39 1.09
CA PRO A 33 2.91 -5.30 -0.01
C PRO A 33 4.13 -6.12 -0.43
N MET A 34 5.37 -5.58 -0.31
CA MET A 34 6.58 -6.36 -0.61
C MET A 34 6.80 -7.48 0.40
N LEU A 35 6.57 -7.22 1.70
CA LEU A 35 6.68 -8.24 2.74
C LEU A 35 5.53 -9.26 2.67
N HIS A 36 4.32 -8.86 2.28
CA HIS A 36 3.24 -9.81 1.99
C HIS A 36 3.61 -10.71 0.79
N LEU A 37 4.17 -10.16 -0.29
CA LEU A 37 4.65 -10.96 -1.42
C LEU A 37 5.76 -11.92 -0.99
N ALA A 38 6.72 -11.47 -0.18
CA ALA A 38 7.76 -12.30 0.40
C ALA A 38 7.17 -13.49 1.19
N GLY A 39 6.17 -13.23 2.05
CA GLY A 39 5.46 -14.26 2.81
C GLY A 39 4.75 -15.27 1.90
N VAL A 40 4.06 -14.80 0.85
CA VAL A 40 3.40 -15.67 -0.13
C VAL A 40 4.38 -16.57 -0.87
N LEU A 41 5.51 -16.02 -1.33
CA LEU A 41 6.56 -16.77 -2.02
C LEU A 41 7.24 -17.77 -1.08
N HIS A 42 7.46 -17.38 0.18
CA HIS A 42 8.02 -18.26 1.20
C HIS A 42 7.11 -19.44 1.50
N ALA A 43 5.80 -19.20 1.63
CA ALA A 43 4.80 -20.26 1.81
C ALA A 43 4.71 -21.22 0.60
N ARG A 44 5.21 -20.81 -0.58
CA ARG A 44 5.37 -21.67 -1.77
C ARG A 44 6.73 -22.36 -1.86
N GLY A 45 7.50 -22.34 -0.77
CA GLY A 45 8.76 -23.05 -0.64
C GLY A 45 9.95 -22.33 -1.26
N LEU A 46 9.89 -21.02 -1.45
CA LEU A 46 11.03 -20.20 -1.87
C LEU A 46 11.75 -19.57 -0.66
N ALA A 47 13.07 -19.46 -0.75
CA ALA A 47 13.87 -18.76 0.24
C ALA A 47 13.83 -17.27 -0.10
N VAL A 48 13.69 -16.41 0.90
CA VAL A 48 13.59 -14.96 0.68
C VAL A 48 14.71 -14.24 1.39
N THR A 49 15.37 -13.33 0.67
CA THR A 49 16.29 -12.35 1.25
C THR A 49 15.74 -10.95 0.99
N VAL A 50 15.46 -10.23 2.05
CA VAL A 50 15.00 -8.84 2.05
C VAL A 50 16.21 -7.92 2.10
N LEU A 51 16.49 -7.25 0.98
CA LEU A 51 17.39 -6.11 0.97
C LEU A 51 16.60 -4.87 1.34
N HIS A 52 17.10 -4.03 2.23
CA HIS A 52 16.41 -2.80 2.63
C HIS A 52 17.39 -1.66 2.80
N THR A 53 16.90 -0.43 2.62
CA THR A 53 17.66 0.79 2.89
C THR A 53 17.91 0.96 4.39
N ARG A 54 18.85 1.84 4.74
CA ARG A 54 19.05 2.27 6.14
C ARG A 54 18.04 3.34 6.53
N PHE A 55 17.61 4.17 5.56
CA PHE A 55 16.43 5.02 5.72
C PHE A 55 15.19 4.14 5.95
N ASN A 56 14.45 4.38 7.04
CA ASN A 56 13.33 3.54 7.51
C ASN A 56 13.67 2.04 7.51
N ALA A 57 14.81 1.69 8.12
CA ALA A 57 15.27 0.31 8.20
C ALA A 57 14.22 -0.63 8.82
N LEU A 58 14.11 -1.82 8.26
CA LEU A 58 13.25 -2.88 8.78
C LEU A 58 13.90 -3.55 9.99
N ASP A 59 13.06 -4.05 10.90
CA ASP A 59 13.50 -4.85 12.04
C ASP A 59 13.46 -6.35 11.67
N PRO A 60 14.62 -7.01 11.48
CA PRO A 60 14.68 -8.41 11.11
C PRO A 60 14.04 -9.35 12.14
N ALA A 61 14.00 -8.94 13.42
CA ALA A 61 13.44 -9.77 14.49
C ALA A 61 11.93 -10.02 14.32
N ARG A 62 11.25 -9.20 13.51
CA ARG A 62 9.81 -9.32 13.23
C ARG A 62 9.49 -10.31 12.10
N HIS A 63 10.48 -10.75 11.33
CA HIS A 63 10.32 -11.71 10.24
C HIS A 63 11.48 -12.73 10.26
N PRO A 64 11.58 -13.56 11.31
CA PRO A 64 12.67 -14.52 11.48
C PRO A 64 12.76 -15.56 10.35
N GLU A 65 11.71 -15.72 9.56
CA GLU A 65 11.65 -16.59 8.38
C GLU A 65 12.47 -16.04 7.18
N PHE A 66 12.82 -14.75 7.17
CA PHE A 66 13.59 -14.12 6.10
C PHE A 66 15.00 -13.76 6.52
N GLN A 67 15.90 -13.68 5.53
CA GLN A 67 17.20 -13.06 5.72
C GLN A 67 17.13 -11.57 5.38
N PHE A 68 17.78 -10.72 6.18
CA PHE A 68 17.86 -9.29 5.94
C PHE A 68 19.27 -8.84 5.57
N VAL A 69 19.36 -7.91 4.62
CA VAL A 69 20.60 -7.26 4.20
C VAL A 69 20.37 -5.74 4.13
N ALA A 70 20.98 -5.01 5.04
CA ALA A 70 20.93 -3.55 5.02
C ALA A 70 21.86 -3.00 3.93
N VAL A 71 21.31 -2.17 3.05
CA VAL A 71 22.01 -1.55 1.91
C VAL A 71 22.15 -0.05 2.17
N PRO A 72 23.37 0.52 2.09
CA PRO A 72 23.56 1.97 2.14
C PRO A 72 22.83 2.64 0.98
N ASP A 73 21.79 3.41 1.30
CA ASP A 73 20.97 4.14 0.31
C ASP A 73 21.54 5.53 -0.04
N GLY A 74 22.41 6.08 0.82
CA GLY A 74 23.08 7.36 0.59
C GLY A 74 22.16 8.57 0.60
N THR A 75 20.92 8.43 1.10
CA THR A 75 19.96 9.55 1.16
C THR A 75 20.51 10.67 2.04
N PRO A 76 20.64 11.91 1.52
CA PRO A 76 21.08 13.04 2.33
C PRO A 76 20.15 13.29 3.53
N ALA A 77 20.73 13.52 4.70
CA ALA A 77 19.96 13.65 5.95
C ALA A 77 19.02 14.87 5.95
N ASP A 78 19.43 15.96 5.32
CA ASP A 78 18.64 17.17 5.12
C ASP A 78 17.43 16.91 4.20
N VAL A 79 17.62 16.16 3.11
CA VAL A 79 16.53 15.76 2.21
C VAL A 79 15.56 14.83 2.92
N ALA A 80 16.08 13.82 3.64
CA ALA A 80 15.29 12.89 4.45
C ALA A 80 14.42 13.62 5.48
N ALA A 81 14.98 14.64 6.16
CA ALA A 81 14.27 15.43 7.15
C ALA A 81 13.11 16.26 6.58
N THR A 82 13.09 16.54 5.27
CA THR A 82 11.97 17.27 4.66
C THR A 82 10.66 16.50 4.63
N GLY A 83 10.70 15.16 4.70
CA GLY A 83 9.53 14.30 4.51
C GLY A 83 8.91 14.34 3.12
N ARG A 84 9.51 15.06 2.16
CA ARG A 84 9.02 15.18 0.79
C ARG A 84 9.41 13.93 0.00
N ILE A 85 8.46 13.02 -0.14
CA ILE A 85 8.68 11.66 -0.67
C ILE A 85 9.32 11.67 -2.06
N ILE A 86 8.84 12.52 -2.98
CA ILE A 86 9.36 12.61 -4.35
C ILE A 86 10.84 13.01 -4.35
N ASP A 87 11.21 14.02 -3.55
CA ASP A 87 12.58 14.48 -3.38
C ASP A 87 13.48 13.38 -2.79
N ILE A 88 12.99 12.67 -1.77
CA ILE A 88 13.69 11.56 -1.13
C ILE A 88 13.95 10.43 -2.15
N ILE A 89 12.93 10.03 -2.94
CA ILE A 89 13.06 8.99 -3.96
C ILE A 89 14.13 9.37 -5.00
N LEU A 90 14.12 10.62 -5.48
CA LEU A 90 15.07 11.10 -6.47
C LEU A 90 16.49 11.16 -5.91
N ALA A 91 16.67 11.73 -4.72
CA ALA A 91 17.97 11.83 -4.06
C ALA A 91 18.55 10.45 -3.75
N MET A 92 17.72 9.54 -3.25
CA MET A 92 18.09 8.15 -2.96
C MET A 92 18.54 7.42 -4.23
N ASN A 93 17.78 7.52 -5.32
CA ASN A 93 18.18 6.94 -6.60
C ASN A 93 19.53 7.50 -7.09
N ALA A 94 19.71 8.82 -7.03
CA ALA A 94 20.95 9.46 -7.46
C ALA A 94 22.15 9.01 -6.61
N ALA A 95 21.97 8.91 -5.28
CA ALA A 95 23.01 8.45 -4.38
C ALA A 95 23.36 6.96 -4.59
N MET A 96 22.35 6.12 -4.84
CA MET A 96 22.55 4.72 -5.18
C MET A 96 23.27 4.53 -6.53
N GLU A 97 23.02 5.38 -7.52
CA GLU A 97 23.72 5.35 -8.82
C GLU A 97 25.19 5.80 -8.71
N ALA A 98 25.47 6.74 -7.81
CA ALA A 98 26.82 7.27 -7.58
C ALA A 98 27.71 6.34 -6.73
N SER A 99 27.15 5.26 -6.17
CA SER A 99 27.84 4.38 -5.22
C SER A 99 27.82 2.92 -5.70
N PRO A 100 28.93 2.16 -5.53
CA PRO A 100 28.93 0.73 -5.85
C PRO A 100 28.15 -0.12 -4.83
N ALA A 101 27.75 0.45 -3.68
CA ALA A 101 27.23 -0.29 -2.54
C ALA A 101 25.99 -1.16 -2.86
N VAL A 102 25.06 -0.66 -3.69
CA VAL A 102 23.89 -1.44 -4.12
C VAL A 102 24.30 -2.64 -4.98
N GLY A 103 25.19 -2.42 -5.94
CA GLY A 103 25.69 -3.50 -6.80
C GLY A 103 26.50 -4.55 -6.03
N GLU A 104 27.29 -4.12 -5.04
CA GLU A 104 28.02 -5.02 -4.14
C GLU A 104 27.07 -5.86 -3.27
N ALA A 105 26.06 -5.23 -2.66
CA ALA A 105 25.08 -5.92 -1.85
C ALA A 105 24.26 -6.94 -2.68
N LEU A 106 23.84 -6.56 -3.89
CA LEU A 106 23.16 -7.46 -4.82
C LEU A 106 24.07 -8.61 -5.25
N ARG A 107 25.33 -8.35 -5.60
CA ARG A 107 26.29 -9.40 -5.98
C ARG A 107 26.50 -10.40 -4.86
N ALA A 108 26.71 -9.91 -3.64
CA ALA A 108 26.88 -10.76 -2.45
C ALA A 108 25.60 -11.57 -2.13
N SER A 109 24.42 -10.98 -2.36
CA SER A 109 23.14 -11.65 -2.10
C SER A 109 22.73 -12.60 -3.22
N ALA A 110 23.21 -12.41 -4.46
CA ALA A 110 22.83 -13.21 -5.61
C ALA A 110 23.54 -14.57 -5.66
N VAL A 111 24.79 -14.64 -5.22
CA VAL A 111 25.60 -15.88 -5.25
C VAL A 111 25.12 -16.91 -4.22
N ALA A 112 25.37 -18.19 -4.46
CA ALA A 112 25.10 -19.24 -3.48
C ALA A 112 25.79 -18.92 -2.14
N GLY A 113 25.05 -19.08 -1.03
CA GLY A 113 25.60 -18.81 0.29
C GLY A 113 26.60 -19.88 0.71
N GLN A 114 27.59 -19.51 1.53
CA GLN A 114 28.55 -20.47 2.10
C GLN A 114 27.85 -21.55 2.97
N ASP A 115 26.66 -21.22 3.46
CA ASP A 115 25.76 -22.04 4.27
C ASP A 115 24.92 -23.02 3.43
N GLY A 116 25.23 -23.22 2.15
CA GLY A 116 24.49 -24.10 1.23
C GLY A 116 23.23 -23.47 0.62
N ARG A 117 23.03 -22.16 0.76
CA ARG A 117 21.86 -21.43 0.22
C ARG A 117 21.90 -21.36 -1.32
N PRO A 118 20.79 -21.58 -2.03
CA PRO A 118 20.77 -21.56 -3.48
C PRO A 118 21.03 -20.16 -4.03
N ARG A 119 21.56 -20.09 -5.26
CA ARG A 119 21.70 -18.84 -6.01
C ARG A 119 20.33 -18.15 -6.13
N ALA A 120 20.32 -16.81 -6.08
CA ALA A 120 19.08 -16.07 -6.31
C ALA A 120 18.65 -16.19 -7.79
N SER A 121 17.38 -16.53 -8.03
CA SER A 121 16.80 -16.58 -9.37
C SER A 121 16.47 -15.19 -9.92
N CYS A 122 15.96 -14.30 -9.07
CA CYS A 122 15.54 -12.96 -9.46
C CYS A 122 15.50 -12.00 -8.26
N LEU A 123 15.28 -10.72 -8.57
CA LEU A 123 15.02 -9.64 -7.62
C LEU A 123 13.63 -9.06 -7.85
N PHE A 124 12.78 -9.04 -6.82
CA PHE A 124 11.62 -8.16 -6.79
C PHE A 124 12.03 -6.76 -6.35
N VAL A 125 11.64 -5.75 -7.13
CA VAL A 125 12.00 -4.35 -6.88
C VAL A 125 10.78 -3.46 -7.02
N ASP A 126 10.71 -2.42 -6.20
CA ASP A 126 9.73 -1.34 -6.41
C ASP A 126 10.05 -0.57 -7.69
N ALA A 127 9.03 -0.22 -8.48
CA ALA A 127 9.22 0.50 -9.74
C ALA A 127 10.02 1.81 -9.56
N ASN A 128 9.90 2.48 -8.41
CA ASN A 128 10.57 3.77 -8.17
C ASN A 128 12.07 3.63 -7.83
N LEU A 129 12.61 2.41 -7.69
CA LEU A 129 14.03 2.15 -7.40
C LEU A 129 14.82 1.79 -8.67
N LEU A 130 14.81 2.68 -9.67
CA LEU A 130 15.51 2.48 -10.94
C LEU A 130 17.00 2.19 -10.76
N ALA A 131 17.66 2.83 -9.80
CA ALA A 131 19.06 2.58 -9.48
C ALA A 131 19.34 1.11 -9.13
N VAL A 132 18.45 0.50 -8.33
CA VAL A 132 18.54 -0.91 -7.93
C VAL A 132 18.30 -1.82 -9.14
N HIS A 133 17.31 -1.50 -9.97
CA HIS A 133 17.05 -2.25 -11.21
C HIS A 133 18.27 -2.24 -12.15
N ARG A 134 18.87 -1.06 -12.40
CA ARG A 134 20.06 -0.93 -13.25
C ARG A 134 21.26 -1.72 -12.69
N ALA A 135 21.46 -1.67 -11.37
CA ALA A 135 22.52 -2.45 -10.71
C ALA A 135 22.29 -3.97 -10.86
N ALA A 136 21.06 -4.46 -10.69
CA ALA A 136 20.71 -5.86 -10.89
C ALA A 136 20.91 -6.30 -12.35
N ARG A 137 20.49 -5.47 -13.31
CA ARG A 137 20.69 -5.71 -14.75
C ARG A 137 22.17 -5.81 -15.12
N ALA A 138 23.03 -4.94 -14.57
CA ALA A 138 24.48 -5.00 -14.79
C ALA A 138 25.11 -6.31 -14.28
N LEU A 139 24.46 -6.99 -13.33
CA LEU A 139 24.87 -8.30 -12.81
C LEU A 139 24.23 -9.48 -13.56
N GLY A 140 23.36 -9.21 -14.54
CA GLY A 140 22.56 -10.24 -15.21
C GLY A 140 21.52 -10.90 -14.31
N LEU A 141 21.10 -10.24 -13.22
CA LEU A 141 20.05 -10.73 -12.33
C LEU A 141 18.68 -10.25 -12.84
N PRO A 142 17.76 -11.15 -13.24
CA PRO A 142 16.42 -10.76 -13.67
C PRO A 142 15.68 -9.98 -12.58
N THR A 143 14.97 -8.93 -12.96
CA THR A 143 14.17 -8.13 -12.03
C THR A 143 12.69 -8.27 -12.34
N LEU A 144 11.89 -8.52 -11.32
CA LEU A 144 10.43 -8.45 -11.38
C LEU A 144 9.98 -7.21 -10.63
N VAL A 145 9.05 -6.44 -11.20
CA VAL A 145 8.51 -5.26 -10.52
C VAL A 145 7.30 -5.66 -9.71
N LEU A 146 7.25 -5.26 -8.44
CA LEU A 146 6.01 -5.20 -7.69
C LEU A 146 5.44 -3.78 -7.78
N ARG A 147 4.25 -3.65 -8.36
CA ARG A 147 3.45 -2.42 -8.28
C ARG A 147 2.54 -2.48 -7.07
N THR A 148 2.75 -1.52 -6.19
CA THR A 148 2.08 -1.39 -4.88
C THR A 148 0.84 -0.51 -4.93
N GLY A 149 0.61 0.19 -6.06
CA GLY A 149 -0.65 0.88 -6.38
C GLY A 149 -1.54 0.06 -7.32
N SER A 150 -2.70 0.62 -7.66
CA SER A 150 -3.70 0.01 -8.54
C SER A 150 -3.22 -0.20 -9.98
N ALA A 151 -3.91 -1.05 -10.75
CA ALA A 151 -3.68 -1.20 -12.18
C ALA A 151 -4.01 0.10 -12.93
N ALA A 152 -5.09 0.79 -12.55
CA ALA A 152 -5.43 2.12 -13.07
C ALA A 152 -4.28 3.12 -12.88
N CYS A 153 -3.68 3.13 -11.68
CA CYS A 153 -2.53 3.96 -11.37
C CYS A 153 -1.33 3.63 -12.26
N LEU A 154 -1.01 2.34 -12.49
CA LEU A 154 0.05 1.96 -13.42
C LEU A 154 -0.24 2.41 -14.85
N GLY A 155 -1.48 2.27 -15.33
CA GLY A 155 -1.87 2.75 -16.66
C GLY A 155 -1.68 4.26 -16.82
N CYS A 156 -2.12 5.04 -15.83
CA CYS A 156 -1.90 6.49 -15.81
C CYS A 156 -0.42 6.86 -15.73
N PHE A 157 0.35 6.10 -14.97
CA PHE A 157 1.78 6.27 -14.78
C PHE A 157 2.55 6.09 -16.11
N LEU A 158 2.21 5.05 -16.88
CA LEU A 158 2.80 4.79 -18.19
C LEU A 158 2.34 5.78 -19.27
N ALA A 159 1.09 6.25 -19.16
CA ALA A 159 0.50 7.25 -20.05
C ALA A 159 0.91 8.70 -19.72
N TYR A 160 1.66 8.94 -18.64
CA TYR A 160 1.98 10.28 -18.14
C TYR A 160 2.61 11.23 -19.19
N PRO A 161 3.56 10.79 -20.04
CA PRO A 161 4.08 11.65 -21.11
C PRO A 161 2.98 12.14 -22.07
N MET A 162 2.09 11.23 -22.49
CA MET A 162 0.96 11.55 -23.38
C MET A 162 -0.03 12.50 -22.70
N LEU A 163 -0.31 12.30 -21.41
CA LEU A 163 -1.20 13.18 -20.65
C LEU A 163 -0.66 14.62 -20.58
N HIS A 164 0.66 14.77 -20.48
CA HIS A 164 1.32 16.08 -20.52
C HIS A 164 1.27 16.70 -21.93
N GLU A 165 1.57 15.92 -22.98
CA GLU A 165 1.50 16.38 -24.38
C GLU A 165 0.11 16.87 -24.78
N LYS A 166 -0.94 16.22 -24.28
CA LYS A 166 -2.34 16.63 -24.50
C LYS A 166 -2.81 17.77 -23.60
N GLY A 167 -1.96 18.27 -22.69
CA GLY A 167 -2.27 19.39 -21.81
C GLY A 167 -3.18 19.06 -20.63
N TYR A 168 -3.38 17.77 -20.31
CA TYR A 168 -4.13 17.38 -19.11
C TYR A 168 -3.34 17.64 -17.82
N LEU A 169 -2.00 17.57 -17.89
CA LEU A 169 -1.10 17.73 -16.75
C LEU A 169 -0.09 18.86 -16.98
N PRO A 170 0.20 19.71 -15.96
CA PRO A 170 -0.49 19.77 -14.66
C PRO A 170 -1.97 20.18 -14.83
N PRO A 171 -2.86 19.71 -13.96
CA PRO A 171 -4.28 20.02 -14.06
C PRO A 171 -4.52 21.53 -13.88
N GLN A 172 -5.39 22.10 -14.71
CA GLN A 172 -5.81 23.50 -14.60
C GLN A 172 -7.25 23.55 -14.09
N GLU A 173 -7.58 24.58 -13.31
CA GLU A 173 -8.91 24.72 -12.69
C GLU A 173 -10.05 24.63 -13.71
N SER A 174 -9.86 25.24 -14.88
CA SER A 174 -10.84 25.27 -15.98
C SER A 174 -11.18 23.90 -16.57
N GLN A 175 -10.34 22.88 -16.36
CA GLN A 175 -10.48 21.55 -16.98
C GLN A 175 -10.58 20.40 -16.00
N LEU A 176 -10.66 20.66 -14.68
CA LEU A 176 -10.66 19.61 -13.66
C LEU A 176 -11.72 18.52 -13.88
N CYS A 177 -12.90 18.90 -14.37
CA CYS A 177 -14.01 17.99 -14.61
C CYS A 177 -14.01 17.38 -16.02
N THR A 178 -13.07 17.75 -16.89
CA THR A 178 -12.97 17.24 -18.26
C THR A 178 -12.65 15.74 -18.24
N PRO A 179 -13.43 14.89 -18.92
CA PRO A 179 -13.11 13.47 -19.07
C PRO A 179 -11.77 13.25 -19.78
N VAL A 180 -11.10 12.15 -19.46
CA VAL A 180 -9.86 11.69 -20.12
C VAL A 180 -10.18 10.40 -20.88
N PRO A 181 -10.59 10.48 -22.17
CA PRO A 181 -11.08 9.32 -22.93
C PRO A 181 -10.03 8.21 -23.12
N GLU A 182 -8.75 8.53 -22.97
CA GLU A 182 -7.64 7.58 -23.03
C GLU A 182 -7.58 6.69 -21.78
N LEU A 183 -8.08 7.18 -20.65
CA LEU A 183 -8.06 6.50 -19.36
C LEU A 183 -9.45 6.56 -18.68
N PRO A 184 -10.52 6.01 -19.29
CA PRO A 184 -11.82 5.99 -18.64
C PRO A 184 -11.76 5.14 -17.35
N PRO A 185 -12.50 5.53 -16.29
CA PRO A 185 -13.50 6.60 -16.23
C PRO A 185 -12.96 7.95 -15.70
N LEU A 186 -11.66 8.21 -15.84
CA LEU A 186 -11.00 9.34 -15.18
C LEU A 186 -11.36 10.69 -15.80
N ARG A 187 -11.33 11.72 -14.95
CA ARG A 187 -11.26 13.13 -15.33
C ARG A 187 -9.86 13.67 -15.03
N VAL A 188 -9.56 14.87 -15.52
CA VAL A 188 -8.28 15.54 -15.27
C VAL A 188 -7.94 15.64 -13.77
N LYS A 189 -8.93 15.94 -12.91
CA LYS A 189 -8.70 16.00 -11.45
C LYS A 189 -8.47 14.65 -10.77
N ASP A 190 -8.80 13.56 -11.46
CA ASP A 190 -8.63 12.19 -10.96
C ASP A 190 -7.24 11.63 -11.32
N LEU A 191 -6.43 12.34 -12.15
CA LEU A 191 -5.10 11.91 -12.59
C LEU A 191 -4.03 12.02 -11.49
N ILE A 192 -2.90 11.34 -11.69
CA ILE A 192 -1.76 11.38 -10.76
C ILE A 192 -1.17 12.80 -10.71
N TYR A 193 -1.38 13.46 -9.57
CA TYR A 193 -0.91 14.82 -9.33
C TYR A 193 -0.69 15.06 -7.83
N SER A 194 0.12 16.05 -7.47
CA SER A 194 0.32 16.47 -6.09
C SER A 194 0.30 17.99 -6.02
N LYS A 195 -0.57 18.56 -5.18
CA LYS A 195 -0.60 20.00 -4.89
C LYS A 195 0.63 20.47 -4.11
N HIS A 196 1.37 19.52 -3.53
CA HIS A 196 2.47 19.79 -2.59
C HIS A 196 3.85 19.50 -3.18
N SER A 197 3.91 18.97 -4.40
CA SER A 197 5.16 18.55 -5.03
C SER A 197 5.35 19.31 -6.34
N ASP A 198 6.61 19.60 -6.64
CA ASP A 198 6.97 20.16 -7.94
C ASP A 198 6.60 19.16 -9.06
N HIS A 199 5.87 19.65 -10.06
CA HIS A 199 5.36 18.82 -11.15
C HIS A 199 6.50 18.23 -11.99
N GLU A 200 7.60 18.96 -12.16
CA GLU A 200 8.75 18.49 -12.92
C GLU A 200 9.51 17.39 -12.17
N LEU A 201 9.61 17.48 -10.84
CA LEU A 201 10.11 16.38 -10.01
C LEU A 201 9.21 15.15 -10.06
N MET A 202 7.88 15.34 -10.02
CA MET A 202 6.92 14.25 -10.20
C MET A 202 7.15 13.56 -11.55
N ARG A 203 7.18 14.33 -12.65
CA ARG A 203 7.44 13.82 -14.00
C ARG A 203 8.75 13.01 -14.06
N LYS A 204 9.82 13.46 -13.40
CA LYS A 204 11.09 12.74 -13.32
C LYS A 204 10.96 11.39 -12.59
N VAL A 205 10.27 11.34 -11.44
CA VAL A 205 10.05 10.07 -10.72
C VAL A 205 9.23 9.10 -11.56
N LEU A 206 8.15 9.57 -12.19
CA LEU A 206 7.27 8.73 -13.00
C LEU A 206 8.00 8.20 -14.26
N ALA A 207 8.83 9.02 -14.89
CA ALA A 207 9.67 8.60 -16.01
C ALA A 207 10.65 7.49 -15.59
N ARG A 208 11.32 7.65 -14.44
CA ARG A 208 12.25 6.63 -13.92
C ARG A 208 11.55 5.31 -13.63
N GLY A 209 10.39 5.33 -12.97
CA GLY A 209 9.69 4.07 -12.74
C GLY A 209 9.07 3.49 -14.01
N SER A 210 8.79 4.30 -15.03
CA SER A 210 8.29 3.80 -16.31
C SER A 210 9.40 3.06 -17.05
N GLU A 211 10.63 3.58 -16.99
CA GLU A 211 11.82 2.87 -17.44
C GLU A 211 11.98 1.53 -16.70
N THR A 212 11.90 1.52 -15.36
CA THR A 212 11.98 0.27 -14.58
C THR A 212 10.92 -0.76 -15.03
N VAL A 213 9.67 -0.33 -15.25
CA VAL A 213 8.60 -1.24 -15.67
C VAL A 213 8.82 -1.77 -17.09
N ARG A 214 9.24 -0.91 -18.03
CA ARG A 214 9.43 -1.32 -19.43
C ARG A 214 10.65 -2.24 -19.61
N ASP A 215 11.68 -2.09 -18.79
CA ASP A 215 12.95 -2.82 -18.89
C ASP A 215 13.03 -4.05 -17.95
N CYS A 216 12.01 -4.34 -17.14
CA CYS A 216 12.00 -5.49 -16.24
C CYS A 216 11.70 -6.82 -16.96
N SER A 217 11.79 -7.93 -16.22
CA SER A 217 11.49 -9.29 -16.69
C SER A 217 10.05 -9.72 -16.42
N GLY A 218 9.21 -8.83 -15.88
CA GLY A 218 7.82 -9.09 -15.55
C GLY A 218 7.27 -8.19 -14.45
N VAL A 219 5.95 -8.03 -14.42
CA VAL A 219 5.24 -7.14 -13.50
C VAL A 219 4.22 -7.93 -12.69
N VAL A 220 4.24 -7.73 -11.38
CA VAL A 220 3.23 -8.18 -10.44
C VAL A 220 2.54 -6.95 -9.88
N ILE A 221 1.21 -6.93 -9.94
CA ILE A 221 0.39 -5.82 -9.44
C ILE A 221 -0.40 -6.33 -8.24
N ASN A 222 -0.32 -5.63 -7.11
CA ASN A 222 -1.13 -5.92 -5.93
C ASN A 222 -2.59 -5.48 -6.18
N THR A 223 -3.31 -6.23 -7.00
CA THR A 223 -4.73 -6.02 -7.32
C THR A 223 -5.35 -7.36 -7.75
N ALA A 224 -6.66 -7.39 -7.98
CA ALA A 224 -7.38 -8.57 -8.43
C ALA A 224 -8.16 -8.30 -9.72
N GLU A 225 -8.35 -9.35 -10.52
CA GLU A 225 -9.19 -9.30 -11.73
C GLU A 225 -10.61 -8.80 -11.44
N ALA A 226 -11.17 -9.16 -10.28
CA ALA A 226 -12.49 -8.71 -9.87
C ALA A 226 -12.62 -7.19 -9.65
N LEU A 227 -11.49 -6.48 -9.48
CA LEU A 227 -11.47 -5.03 -9.25
C LEU A 227 -11.22 -4.24 -10.54
N GLU A 228 -10.25 -4.69 -11.35
CA GLU A 228 -9.63 -3.86 -12.39
C GLU A 228 -9.40 -4.63 -13.72
N ALA A 229 -10.29 -5.55 -14.09
CA ALA A 229 -10.13 -6.39 -15.29
C ALA A 229 -9.85 -5.59 -16.58
N ALA A 230 -10.50 -4.43 -16.76
CA ALA A 230 -10.33 -3.60 -17.96
C ALA A 230 -8.95 -2.93 -18.00
N GLU A 231 -8.47 -2.43 -16.87
CA GLU A 231 -7.15 -1.84 -16.69
C GLU A 231 -6.07 -2.91 -16.88
N LEU A 232 -6.25 -4.10 -16.31
CA LEU A 232 -5.35 -5.23 -16.46
C LEU A 232 -5.25 -5.70 -17.91
N GLY A 233 -6.36 -5.74 -18.65
CA GLY A 233 -6.37 -6.01 -20.09
C GLY A 233 -5.51 -5.01 -20.85
N ARG A 234 -5.74 -3.71 -20.65
CA ARG A 234 -4.95 -2.63 -21.28
C ARG A 234 -3.47 -2.71 -20.96
N LEU A 235 -3.12 -3.01 -19.71
CA LEU A 235 -1.72 -3.15 -19.28
C LEU A 235 -1.03 -4.36 -19.92
N ARG A 236 -1.73 -5.47 -20.11
CA ARG A 236 -1.19 -6.65 -20.82
C ARG A 236 -0.92 -6.34 -22.28
N ASP A 237 -1.78 -5.56 -22.92
CA ASP A 237 -1.58 -5.11 -24.30
C ASP A 237 -0.41 -4.11 -24.40
N GLU A 238 -0.32 -3.14 -23.48
CA GLU A 238 0.76 -2.15 -23.46
C GLU A 238 2.13 -2.78 -23.14
N LEU A 239 2.16 -3.81 -22.29
CA LEU A 239 3.37 -4.49 -21.84
C LEU A 239 3.51 -5.89 -22.45
N VAL A 240 3.00 -6.09 -23.67
CA VAL A 240 2.97 -7.38 -24.36
C VAL A 240 4.35 -8.03 -24.55
N HIS A 241 5.42 -7.23 -24.51
CA HIS A 241 6.81 -7.72 -24.57
C HIS A 241 7.26 -8.40 -23.28
N LEU A 242 6.55 -8.20 -22.17
CA LEU A 242 6.85 -8.84 -20.89
C LEU A 242 6.19 -10.23 -20.81
N PRO A 243 6.93 -11.26 -20.37
CA PRO A 243 6.39 -12.63 -20.31
C PRO A 243 5.32 -12.80 -19.23
N VAL A 244 5.33 -11.98 -18.18
CA VAL A 244 4.36 -12.03 -17.09
C VAL A 244 3.91 -10.62 -16.69
N VAL A 245 2.60 -10.40 -16.74
CA VAL A 245 1.89 -9.23 -16.17
C VAL A 245 0.71 -9.77 -15.37
N LEU A 246 0.88 -9.86 -14.05
CA LEU A 246 0.03 -10.66 -13.18
C LEU A 246 -0.65 -9.78 -12.11
N ALA A 247 -1.97 -9.90 -11.99
CA ALA A 247 -2.74 -9.39 -10.87
C ALA A 247 -2.69 -10.43 -9.74
N ALA A 248 -1.84 -10.20 -8.74
CA ALA A 248 -1.54 -11.17 -7.69
C ALA A 248 -1.92 -10.66 -6.30
N GLY A 249 -3.00 -9.89 -6.19
CA GLY A 249 -3.51 -9.36 -4.94
C GLY A 249 -4.95 -9.80 -4.63
N PRO A 250 -5.51 -9.39 -3.48
CA PRO A 250 -4.86 -8.58 -2.45
C PRO A 250 -3.81 -9.40 -1.67
N LEU A 251 -2.55 -8.96 -1.69
CA LEU A 251 -1.43 -9.72 -1.11
C LEU A 251 -1.58 -9.91 0.41
N HIS A 252 -2.17 -8.95 1.10
CA HIS A 252 -2.41 -9.02 2.55
C HIS A 252 -3.39 -10.15 2.95
N LYS A 253 -4.25 -10.63 2.03
CA LYS A 253 -5.13 -11.78 2.26
C LYS A 253 -4.49 -13.11 1.87
N LEU A 254 -3.49 -13.07 0.98
CA LEU A 254 -2.75 -14.26 0.53
C LEU A 254 -1.60 -14.62 1.47
N SER A 255 -1.00 -13.61 2.11
CA SER A 255 0.08 -13.82 3.07
C SER A 255 -0.44 -14.43 4.37
N SER A 256 0.26 -15.44 4.89
CA SER A 256 0.02 -15.95 6.24
C SER A 256 0.65 -15.08 7.34
N SER A 257 1.52 -14.13 6.98
CA SER A 257 2.04 -13.15 7.94
C SER A 257 0.96 -12.10 8.22
N ARG A 258 0.30 -12.23 9.39
CA ARG A 258 -0.55 -11.16 9.91
C ARG A 258 0.35 -9.95 10.12
N GLY A 259 0.07 -8.81 9.47
CA GLY A 259 0.94 -7.62 9.30
C GLY A 259 1.54 -6.95 10.55
N ALA A 260 1.52 -7.60 11.72
CA ALA A 260 2.15 -7.16 12.96
C ALA A 260 3.66 -6.86 12.82
N GLY A 261 4.33 -7.44 11.81
CA GLY A 261 5.78 -7.31 11.63
C GLY A 261 6.24 -6.18 10.70
N SER A 262 5.41 -5.67 9.80
CA SER A 262 5.86 -4.77 8.72
C SER A 262 5.77 -3.28 9.06
N SER A 263 5.12 -2.94 10.18
CA SER A 263 4.83 -1.55 10.50
C SER A 263 6.01 -0.78 11.11
N LEU A 264 6.28 0.41 10.56
CA LEU A 264 7.30 1.33 11.05
C LEU A 264 6.95 1.92 12.43
N LEU A 265 5.66 1.97 12.79
CA LEU A 265 5.18 2.37 14.11
C LEU A 265 4.58 1.16 14.83
N ALA A 266 4.82 1.07 16.14
CA ALA A 266 4.20 0.02 16.94
C ALA A 266 2.68 0.24 17.02
N PRO A 267 1.86 -0.74 16.61
CA PRO A 267 0.41 -0.65 16.72
C PRO A 267 -0.03 -0.69 18.19
N ASP A 268 -1.09 0.06 18.51
CA ASP A 268 -1.76 0.02 19.80
C ASP A 268 -2.95 -0.96 19.73
N HIS A 269 -2.74 -2.17 20.24
CA HIS A 269 -3.77 -3.21 20.26
C HIS A 269 -4.89 -2.97 21.28
N SER A 270 -4.76 -2.00 22.20
CA SER A 270 -5.84 -1.68 23.16
C SER A 270 -7.12 -1.20 22.45
N CYS A 271 -7.00 -0.69 21.22
CA CYS A 271 -8.17 -0.32 20.44
C CYS A 271 -9.03 -1.52 20.06
N ILE A 272 -8.46 -2.74 19.95
CA ILE A 272 -9.23 -3.95 19.65
C ILE A 272 -10.14 -4.32 20.83
N GLU A 273 -9.63 -4.26 22.07
CA GLU A 273 -10.44 -4.50 23.27
C GLU A 273 -11.60 -3.50 23.37
N TRP A 274 -11.38 -2.24 22.98
CA TRP A 274 -12.45 -1.25 22.92
C TRP A 274 -13.49 -1.58 21.84
N LEU A 275 -13.06 -2.06 20.66
CA LEU A 275 -13.95 -2.47 19.58
C LEU A 275 -14.82 -3.68 19.96
N ASP A 276 -14.30 -4.63 20.75
CA ASP A 276 -15.03 -5.81 21.20
C ASP A 276 -16.32 -5.45 21.95
N ALA A 277 -16.28 -4.35 22.71
CA ALA A 277 -17.40 -3.82 23.49
C ALA A 277 -18.46 -3.06 22.65
N GLN A 278 -18.20 -2.81 21.36
CA GLN A 278 -19.09 -2.05 20.49
C GLN A 278 -20.11 -2.94 19.78
N ARG A 279 -21.24 -2.34 19.36
CA ARG A 279 -22.23 -3.03 18.54
C ARG A 279 -21.68 -3.31 17.13
N PRO A 280 -22.08 -4.41 16.47
CA PRO A 280 -21.68 -4.68 15.09
C PRO A 280 -22.02 -3.53 14.15
N GLY A 281 -21.10 -3.20 13.24
CA GLY A 281 -21.28 -2.15 12.23
C GLY A 281 -21.55 -0.74 12.78
N SER A 282 -21.23 -0.46 14.03
CA SER A 282 -21.54 0.82 14.68
C SER A 282 -20.40 1.82 14.71
N VAL A 283 -19.16 1.36 14.55
CA VAL A 283 -17.95 2.17 14.69
C VAL A 283 -17.49 2.71 13.33
N LEU A 284 -17.19 4.00 13.28
CA LEU A 284 -16.41 4.61 12.20
C LEU A 284 -14.91 4.48 12.51
N TYR A 285 -14.15 3.81 11.64
CA TYR A 285 -12.70 3.88 11.68
C TYR A 285 -12.21 5.09 10.87
N VAL A 286 -11.21 5.82 11.36
CA VAL A 286 -10.67 7.03 10.72
C VAL A 286 -9.15 6.93 10.65
N SER A 287 -8.58 6.94 9.44
CA SER A 287 -7.13 6.93 9.23
C SER A 287 -6.76 7.52 7.87
N PHE A 288 -5.87 8.51 7.87
CA PHE A 288 -5.36 9.17 6.66
C PHE A 288 -4.01 8.60 6.20
N GLY A 289 -3.68 7.37 6.61
CA GLY A 289 -2.46 6.68 6.23
C GLY A 289 -1.20 7.23 6.89
N SER A 290 -0.05 6.70 6.45
CA SER A 290 1.27 6.98 7.05
C SER A 290 1.85 8.34 6.67
N LEU A 291 1.30 9.03 5.67
CA LEU A 291 1.94 10.18 5.04
C LEU A 291 1.06 11.43 4.90
N ALA A 292 -0.27 11.31 4.78
CA ALA A 292 -1.14 12.47 4.51
C ALA A 292 -1.17 13.42 5.71
N ALA A 293 -0.83 14.69 5.51
CA ALA A 293 -0.74 15.69 6.58
C ALA A 293 -1.88 16.71 6.47
N MET A 294 -2.28 17.28 7.61
CA MET A 294 -3.31 18.32 7.71
C MET A 294 -2.78 19.52 8.47
N ASP A 295 -3.46 20.65 8.39
CA ASP A 295 -3.16 21.79 9.27
C ASP A 295 -3.92 21.71 10.61
N SER A 296 -3.57 22.60 11.54
CA SER A 296 -4.19 22.62 12.88
C SER A 296 -5.68 22.99 12.85
N SER A 297 -6.13 23.76 11.84
CA SER A 297 -7.55 24.08 11.66
C SER A 297 -8.34 22.87 11.18
N GLU A 298 -7.83 22.13 10.19
CA GLU A 298 -8.40 20.89 9.71
C GLU A 298 -8.48 19.86 10.84
N LEU A 299 -7.42 19.68 11.63
CA LEU A 299 -7.43 18.78 12.79
C LEU A 299 -8.56 19.14 13.77
N ARG A 300 -8.75 20.43 14.05
CA ARG A 300 -9.81 20.94 14.93
C ARG A 300 -11.20 20.67 14.36
N GLU A 301 -11.42 20.89 13.06
CA GLU A 301 -12.71 20.62 12.41
C GLU A 301 -13.01 19.11 12.34
N VAL A 302 -11.99 18.27 12.12
CA VAL A 302 -12.11 16.80 12.22
C VAL A 302 -12.51 16.38 13.63
N ALA A 303 -11.81 16.87 14.66
CA ALA A 303 -12.10 16.54 16.04
C ALA A 303 -13.55 16.90 16.42
N TRP A 304 -13.98 18.14 16.16
CA TRP A 304 -15.36 18.54 16.48
C TRP A 304 -16.41 17.86 15.60
N GLY A 305 -16.11 17.63 14.32
CA GLY A 305 -16.99 16.88 13.42
C GLY A 305 -17.24 15.46 13.91
N LEU A 306 -16.21 14.76 14.38
CA LEU A 306 -16.32 13.42 14.98
C LEU A 306 -17.04 13.46 16.33
N ALA A 307 -16.78 14.46 17.17
CA ALA A 307 -17.45 14.60 18.47
C ALA A 307 -18.98 14.78 18.30
N GLU A 308 -19.38 15.55 17.30
CA GLU A 308 -20.77 15.94 17.01
C GLU A 308 -21.54 14.97 16.09
N CYS A 309 -20.86 13.98 15.47
CA CYS A 309 -21.51 13.05 14.54
C CYS A 309 -22.46 12.06 15.23
N GLY A 310 -22.24 11.79 16.52
CA GLY A 310 -23.06 10.90 17.34
C GLY A 310 -22.75 9.40 17.17
N HIS A 311 -21.80 9.03 16.31
CA HIS A 311 -21.35 7.64 16.13
C HIS A 311 -20.10 7.34 16.99
N PRO A 312 -19.95 6.10 17.49
CA PRO A 312 -18.67 5.64 18.00
C PRO A 312 -17.59 5.71 16.93
N PHE A 313 -16.36 6.05 17.29
CA PHE A 313 -15.26 6.12 16.33
C PHE A 313 -13.92 5.71 16.94
N LEU A 314 -13.06 5.16 16.07
CA LEU A 314 -11.65 4.92 16.34
C LEU A 314 -10.85 5.77 15.36
N TRP A 315 -10.04 6.70 15.87
CA TRP A 315 -9.27 7.63 15.04
C TRP A 315 -7.77 7.48 15.27
N VAL A 316 -7.04 7.25 14.17
CA VAL A 316 -5.57 7.26 14.16
C VAL A 316 -5.06 8.68 14.00
N VAL A 317 -4.42 9.21 15.04
CA VAL A 317 -3.69 10.50 15.01
C VAL A 317 -2.20 10.21 15.21
N ARG A 318 -1.51 9.97 14.09
CA ARG A 318 -0.08 9.68 14.10
C ARG A 318 0.77 10.91 14.50
N PRO A 319 1.98 10.70 15.02
CA PRO A 319 2.95 11.78 15.16
C PRO A 319 3.20 12.49 13.83
N ASN A 320 3.41 13.80 13.85
CA ASN A 320 3.70 14.63 12.67
C ASN A 320 2.57 14.64 11.61
N MET A 321 1.32 14.38 12.01
CA MET A 321 0.15 14.56 11.13
C MET A 321 -0.13 16.04 10.86
N VAL A 322 0.18 16.91 11.82
CA VAL A 322 0.01 18.37 11.69
C VAL A 322 1.26 19.01 11.07
N ARG A 323 1.08 19.74 9.96
CA ARG A 323 2.17 20.39 9.22
C ARG A 323 2.87 21.47 10.05
N GLY A 324 4.20 21.50 9.97
CA GLY A 324 5.03 22.57 10.56
C GLY A 324 5.03 22.62 12.09
N CYS A 325 4.63 21.53 12.76
CA CYS A 325 4.57 21.45 14.20
C CYS A 325 5.36 20.26 14.73
N ASP A 326 6.36 20.54 15.58
CA ASP A 326 7.20 19.52 16.23
C ASP A 326 6.53 18.88 17.46
N VAL A 327 5.33 19.36 17.83
CA VAL A 327 4.53 18.80 18.92
C VAL A 327 3.72 17.64 18.40
N ASP A 328 3.69 16.54 19.17
CA ASP A 328 2.84 15.38 18.90
C ASP A 328 1.41 15.80 18.54
N SER A 329 0.94 15.38 17.37
CA SER A 329 -0.37 15.76 16.83
C SER A 329 -1.53 15.38 17.73
N ALA A 330 -1.41 14.29 18.51
CA ALA A 330 -2.43 13.93 19.50
C ALA A 330 -2.56 14.97 20.62
N ARG A 331 -1.50 15.72 20.95
CA ARG A 331 -1.52 16.81 21.93
C ARG A 331 -2.07 18.12 21.38
N GLN A 332 -2.38 18.16 20.09
CA GLN A 332 -2.96 19.33 19.42
C GLN A 332 -4.48 19.23 19.28
N LEU A 333 -5.08 18.17 19.84
CA LEU A 333 -6.53 18.03 19.90
C LEU A 333 -7.15 19.19 20.70
N PRO A 334 -8.34 19.69 20.32
CA PRO A 334 -8.95 20.84 20.99
C PRO A 334 -9.27 20.56 22.46
N ASP A 335 -9.17 21.60 23.30
CA ASP A 335 -9.58 21.53 24.70
C ASP A 335 -11.04 21.03 24.83
N GLY A 336 -11.27 20.11 25.77
CA GLY A 336 -12.58 19.50 26.01
C GLY A 336 -12.98 18.41 25.01
N PHE A 337 -12.17 18.12 23.97
CA PHE A 337 -12.46 17.05 23.02
C PHE A 337 -12.54 15.68 23.71
N GLU A 338 -11.58 15.34 24.57
CA GLU A 338 -11.55 14.06 25.28
C GLU A 338 -12.80 13.83 26.12
N ASP A 339 -13.24 14.86 26.85
CA ASP A 339 -14.47 14.83 27.64
C ASP A 339 -15.72 14.69 26.75
N ALA A 340 -15.76 15.40 25.62
CA ALA A 340 -16.88 15.36 24.69
C ALA A 340 -17.09 13.98 24.06
N VAL A 341 -16.01 13.21 23.86
CA VAL A 341 -16.06 11.89 23.20
C VAL A 341 -15.89 10.71 24.16
N LYS A 342 -15.82 10.98 25.47
CA LYS A 342 -15.65 9.96 26.51
C LYS A 342 -16.67 8.82 26.35
N GLY A 343 -16.14 7.59 26.23
CA GLY A 343 -16.95 6.37 26.04
C GLY A 343 -17.49 6.15 24.63
N ARG A 344 -17.29 7.08 23.69
CA ARG A 344 -17.70 6.96 22.27
C ARG A 344 -16.53 7.00 21.29
N GLY A 345 -15.47 7.71 21.61
CA GLY A 345 -14.30 7.87 20.76
C GLY A 345 -13.03 7.31 21.40
N VAL A 346 -12.20 6.65 20.61
CA VAL A 346 -10.82 6.32 20.97
C VAL A 346 -9.88 6.96 19.95
N VAL A 347 -8.83 7.60 20.44
CA VAL A 347 -7.73 8.12 19.61
C VAL A 347 -6.47 7.32 19.93
N VAL A 348 -5.85 6.75 18.91
CA VAL A 348 -4.57 6.05 19.01
C VAL A 348 -3.54 6.66 18.07
N ARG A 349 -2.26 6.49 18.39
CA ARG A 349 -1.18 6.95 17.50
C ARG A 349 -1.05 6.09 16.25
N TRP A 350 -1.29 4.79 16.40
CA TRP A 350 -1.18 3.82 15.32
C TRP A 350 -2.06 2.61 15.65
N ALA A 351 -2.84 2.12 14.69
CA ALA A 351 -3.76 1.00 14.88
C ALA A 351 -3.30 -0.22 14.07
N PRO A 352 -3.59 -1.46 14.53
CA PRO A 352 -3.47 -2.66 13.71
C PRO A 352 -4.60 -2.66 12.65
N GLN A 353 -4.48 -1.82 11.63
CA GLN A 353 -5.57 -1.48 10.70
C GLN A 353 -6.25 -2.69 10.04
N GLN A 354 -5.49 -3.73 9.66
CA GLN A 354 -6.05 -4.95 9.10
C GLN A 354 -7.00 -5.65 10.09
N GLU A 355 -6.60 -5.73 11.36
CA GLU A 355 -7.43 -6.31 12.42
C GLU A 355 -8.65 -5.42 12.70
N VAL A 356 -8.48 -4.09 12.71
CA VAL A 356 -9.56 -3.13 12.89
C VAL A 356 -10.60 -3.24 11.77
N LEU A 357 -10.19 -3.24 10.51
CA LEU A 357 -11.11 -3.31 9.36
C LEU A 357 -11.84 -4.65 9.28
N ALA A 358 -11.19 -5.74 9.71
CA ALA A 358 -11.82 -7.06 9.81
C ALA A 358 -12.74 -7.20 11.04
N HIS A 359 -12.72 -6.24 11.97
CA HIS A 359 -13.46 -6.33 13.22
C HIS A 359 -14.96 -6.06 13.01
N ARG A 360 -15.82 -6.94 13.56
CA ARG A 360 -17.29 -6.90 13.43
C ARG A 360 -17.94 -5.54 13.76
N ALA A 361 -17.32 -4.76 14.64
CA ALA A 361 -17.83 -3.48 15.10
C ALA A 361 -17.68 -2.36 14.07
N VAL A 362 -16.72 -2.47 13.16
CA VAL A 362 -16.47 -1.43 12.14
C VAL A 362 -17.57 -1.47 11.09
N GLY A 363 -18.24 -0.34 10.89
CA GLY A 363 -19.32 -0.17 9.92
C GLY A 363 -18.99 0.76 8.76
N GLY A 364 -17.86 1.47 8.85
CA GLY A 364 -17.40 2.40 7.83
C GLY A 364 -15.98 2.88 8.09
N PHE A 365 -15.32 3.34 7.04
CA PHE A 365 -13.94 3.80 7.08
C PHE A 365 -13.78 5.17 6.43
N TRP A 366 -13.31 6.16 7.18
CA TRP A 366 -12.89 7.44 6.62
C TRP A 366 -11.39 7.43 6.33
N SER A 367 -11.05 7.50 5.05
CA SER A 367 -9.71 7.25 4.54
C SER A 367 -9.24 8.28 3.53
N HIS A 368 -7.92 8.43 3.43
CA HIS A 368 -7.24 9.11 2.34
C HIS A 368 -7.22 8.34 1.01
N CYS A 369 -7.76 7.11 0.96
CA CYS A 369 -7.85 6.28 -0.24
C CYS A 369 -6.52 5.83 -0.85
N GLY A 370 -5.46 5.71 -0.04
CA GLY A 370 -4.25 4.99 -0.45
C GLY A 370 -4.57 3.53 -0.78
N TRP A 371 -3.89 2.97 -1.78
CA TRP A 371 -4.29 1.69 -2.38
C TRP A 371 -4.33 0.51 -1.40
N ASN A 372 -3.37 0.39 -0.47
CA ASN A 372 -3.39 -0.68 0.53
C ASN A 372 -4.62 -0.58 1.45
N SER A 373 -4.90 0.61 1.98
CA SER A 373 -6.10 0.87 2.80
C SER A 373 -7.39 0.59 2.02
N THR A 374 -7.41 0.92 0.73
CA THR A 374 -8.54 0.60 -0.16
C THR A 374 -8.73 -0.90 -0.27
N LEU A 375 -7.66 -1.66 -0.59
CA LEU A 375 -7.73 -3.12 -0.68
C LEU A 375 -8.17 -3.78 0.64
N GLU A 376 -7.65 -3.32 1.77
CA GLU A 376 -8.02 -3.84 3.09
C GLU A 376 -9.51 -3.61 3.37
N ALA A 377 -10.02 -2.40 3.13
CA ALA A 377 -11.43 -2.08 3.39
C ALA A 377 -12.40 -2.86 2.49
N VAL A 378 -12.12 -2.93 1.18
CA VAL A 378 -12.98 -3.68 0.25
C VAL A 378 -12.91 -5.19 0.49
N SER A 379 -11.78 -5.71 0.99
CA SER A 379 -11.62 -7.13 1.33
C SER A 379 -12.38 -7.54 2.59
N GLU A 380 -12.80 -6.57 3.40
CA GLU A 380 -13.64 -6.77 4.60
C GLU A 380 -15.08 -6.25 4.39
N GLY A 381 -15.40 -5.76 3.20
CA GLY A 381 -16.73 -5.24 2.85
C GLY A 381 -17.13 -3.99 3.65
N VAL A 382 -16.15 -3.13 3.96
CA VAL A 382 -16.34 -1.87 4.71
C VAL A 382 -16.45 -0.69 3.73
N PRO A 383 -17.56 0.07 3.73
CA PRO A 383 -17.72 1.23 2.85
C PRO A 383 -16.91 2.43 3.34
N MET A 384 -16.63 3.37 2.43
CA MET A 384 -15.64 4.43 2.67
C MET A 384 -16.16 5.86 2.51
N ILE A 385 -15.80 6.74 3.44
CA ILE A 385 -15.70 8.18 3.17
C ILE A 385 -14.29 8.43 2.63
N CYS A 386 -14.21 9.07 1.47
CA CYS A 386 -12.98 9.31 0.75
C CYS A 386 -12.52 10.76 0.93
N ARG A 387 -11.28 10.97 1.39
CA ARG A 387 -10.62 12.28 1.47
C ARG A 387 -9.24 12.19 0.82
N PRO A 388 -9.17 12.11 -0.51
CA PRO A 388 -7.89 12.04 -1.20
C PRO A 388 -7.07 13.31 -0.96
N ASP A 389 -5.74 13.16 -0.92
CA ASP A 389 -4.76 14.24 -0.72
C ASP A 389 -3.82 14.37 -1.92
N ALA A 390 -3.17 13.28 -2.33
CA ALA A 390 -2.14 13.33 -3.37
C ALA A 390 -1.96 12.01 -4.15
N VAL A 391 -1.19 12.11 -5.25
CA VAL A 391 -0.72 11.02 -6.10
C VAL A 391 -1.89 10.23 -6.69
N ASP A 392 -2.11 8.99 -6.28
CA ASP A 392 -3.11 8.07 -6.83
C ASP A 392 -4.45 8.12 -6.11
N GLN A 393 -4.55 8.87 -5.01
CA GLN A 393 -5.70 8.83 -4.12
C GLN A 393 -6.99 9.36 -4.76
N MET A 394 -6.90 10.39 -5.60
CA MET A 394 -8.04 10.92 -6.36
C MET A 394 -8.57 9.88 -7.35
N MET A 395 -7.65 9.16 -7.99
CA MET A 395 -7.98 8.05 -8.87
C MET A 395 -8.68 6.92 -8.12
N ASN A 396 -8.11 6.47 -7.00
CA ASN A 396 -8.71 5.42 -6.19
C ASN A 396 -10.10 5.82 -5.69
N THR A 397 -10.28 7.09 -5.33
CA THR A 397 -11.58 7.66 -4.95
C THR A 397 -12.61 7.59 -6.08
N ARG A 398 -12.19 7.86 -7.33
CA ARG A 398 -13.05 7.71 -8.51
C ARG A 398 -13.56 6.28 -8.68
N TYR A 399 -12.70 5.27 -8.48
CA TYR A 399 -13.13 3.87 -8.55
C TYR A 399 -14.06 3.48 -7.40
N LEU A 400 -13.72 3.87 -6.16
CA LEU A 400 -14.55 3.63 -4.97
C LEU A 400 -15.97 4.18 -5.14
N GLN A 401 -16.10 5.38 -5.70
CA GLN A 401 -17.37 6.08 -5.82
C GLN A 401 -18.15 5.70 -7.09
N ASP A 402 -17.53 5.80 -8.27
CA ASP A 402 -18.25 5.76 -9.54
C ASP A 402 -18.20 4.40 -10.24
N VAL A 403 -17.27 3.53 -9.86
CA VAL A 403 -17.14 2.18 -10.46
C VAL A 403 -17.73 1.13 -9.53
N TRP A 404 -17.35 1.16 -8.25
CA TRP A 404 -17.73 0.13 -7.29
C TRP A 404 -18.92 0.53 -6.41
N GLY A 405 -19.19 1.83 -6.25
CA GLY A 405 -20.30 2.31 -5.42
C GLY A 405 -20.14 1.97 -3.93
N VAL A 406 -18.91 1.80 -3.46
CA VAL A 406 -18.58 1.39 -2.07
C VAL A 406 -18.13 2.57 -1.21
N GLY A 407 -18.20 3.79 -1.73
CA GLY A 407 -17.85 4.99 -0.98
C GLY A 407 -18.19 6.28 -1.71
N PHE A 408 -17.86 7.41 -1.10
CA PHE A 408 -18.03 8.73 -1.71
C PHE A 408 -16.99 9.72 -1.20
N GLU A 409 -16.69 10.73 -2.01
CA GLU A 409 -15.75 11.79 -1.69
C GLU A 409 -16.38 12.84 -0.76
N LEU A 410 -15.70 13.14 0.35
CA LEU A 410 -15.95 14.35 1.14
C LEU A 410 -15.19 15.51 0.48
N GLN A 411 -15.91 16.26 -0.36
CA GLN A 411 -15.34 17.33 -1.19
C GLN A 411 -15.22 18.66 -0.44
N GLY A 412 -14.23 19.45 -0.86
CA GLY A 412 -13.98 20.80 -0.37
C GLY A 412 -13.28 20.84 0.99
N GLU A 413 -13.36 22.00 1.64
CA GLU A 413 -12.77 22.23 2.95
C GLU A 413 -13.39 21.34 4.03
N LEU A 414 -12.54 20.87 4.96
CA LEU A 414 -12.95 20.06 6.10
C LEU A 414 -13.64 20.95 7.13
N GLU A 415 -14.97 21.01 7.05
CA GLU A 415 -15.83 21.69 8.03
C GLU A 415 -16.56 20.65 8.88
N ARG A 416 -16.61 20.85 10.21
CA ARG A 416 -17.23 19.90 11.15
C ARG A 416 -18.66 19.50 10.77
N GLY A 417 -19.44 20.43 10.21
CA GLY A 417 -20.81 20.17 9.75
C GLY A 417 -20.84 19.18 8.57
N LYS A 418 -19.99 19.40 7.56
CA LYS A 418 -19.85 18.49 6.42
C LYS A 418 -19.36 17.12 6.84
N ILE A 419 -18.42 17.07 7.79
CA ILE A 419 -17.89 15.82 8.36
C ILE A 419 -19.00 15.05 9.06
N LYS A 420 -19.75 15.71 9.94
CA LYS A 420 -20.91 15.14 10.64
C LYS A 420 -21.95 14.58 9.65
N ASP A 421 -22.27 15.31 8.59
CA ASP A 421 -23.23 14.87 7.58
C ASP A 421 -22.69 13.70 6.73
N ALA A 422 -21.40 13.70 6.39
CA ALA A 422 -20.76 12.58 5.71
C ALA A 422 -20.78 11.31 6.56
N VAL A 423 -20.45 11.41 7.85
CA VAL A 423 -20.53 10.26 8.76
C VAL A 423 -21.97 9.74 8.87
N ARG A 424 -22.95 10.64 9.01
CA ARG A 424 -24.37 10.25 9.03
C ARG A 424 -24.82 9.58 7.74
N LYS A 425 -24.37 10.06 6.58
CA LYS A 425 -24.65 9.46 5.29
C LYS A 425 -24.09 8.04 5.19
N LEU A 426 -22.81 7.85 5.53
CA LEU A 426 -22.15 6.53 5.47
C LEU A 426 -22.77 5.54 6.47
N MET A 427 -23.02 5.99 7.69
CA MET A 427 -23.50 5.14 8.78
C MET A 427 -25.03 4.99 8.81
N GLY A 428 -25.75 5.73 7.95
CA GLY A 428 -27.21 5.73 7.89
C GLY A 428 -27.84 4.48 7.24
N GLU A 429 -29.16 4.37 7.36
CA GLU A 429 -29.94 3.17 6.98
C GLU A 429 -30.32 3.09 5.48
N ARG A 430 -30.14 4.16 4.71
CA ARG A 430 -30.46 4.19 3.27
C ARG A 430 -29.21 4.19 2.39
N GLU A 431 -28.62 5.36 2.13
CA GLU A 431 -27.42 5.48 1.28
C GLU A 431 -26.25 4.66 1.84
N GLY A 432 -26.05 4.71 3.17
CA GLY A 432 -25.07 3.88 3.86
C GLY A 432 -25.30 2.38 3.70
N ALA A 433 -26.56 1.92 3.73
CA ALA A 433 -26.89 0.51 3.56
C ALA A 433 -26.65 0.02 2.13
N GLU A 434 -26.92 0.86 1.13
CA GLU A 434 -26.61 0.56 -0.28
C GLU A 434 -25.09 0.40 -0.49
N MET A 435 -24.28 1.32 0.05
CA MET A 435 -22.82 1.22 -0.02
C MET A 435 -22.27 0.00 0.73
N ARG A 436 -22.82 -0.32 1.91
CA ARG A 436 -22.47 -1.57 2.63
C ARG A 436 -22.79 -2.79 1.79
N ARG A 437 -23.95 -2.83 1.13
CA ARG A 437 -24.32 -3.95 0.26
C ARG A 437 -23.35 -4.10 -0.91
N ALA A 438 -23.03 -3.00 -1.59
CA ALA A 438 -22.04 -2.98 -2.68
C ALA A 438 -20.66 -3.44 -2.19
N ALA A 439 -20.23 -2.99 -1.01
CA ALA A 439 -18.95 -3.39 -0.42
C ALA A 439 -18.92 -4.89 -0.11
N GLN A 440 -20.01 -5.46 0.43
CA GLN A 440 -20.13 -6.90 0.70
C GLN A 440 -20.17 -7.73 -0.60
N GLU A 441 -20.86 -7.26 -1.64
CA GLU A 441 -20.85 -7.91 -2.97
C GLU A 441 -19.44 -7.91 -3.58
N LEU A 442 -18.70 -6.81 -3.45
CA LEU A 442 -17.33 -6.70 -3.94
C LEU A 442 -16.36 -7.58 -3.13
N CYS A 443 -16.51 -7.60 -1.81
CA CYS A 443 -15.79 -8.48 -0.90
C CYS A 443 -15.96 -9.96 -1.28
N ALA A 444 -17.21 -10.39 -1.56
CA ALA A 444 -17.48 -11.75 -2.00
C ALA A 444 -16.80 -12.10 -3.34
N LYS A 445 -16.77 -11.18 -4.30
CA LYS A 445 -16.03 -11.37 -5.56
C LYS A 445 -14.53 -11.51 -5.33
N LEU A 446 -13.97 -10.69 -4.45
CA LEU A 446 -12.56 -10.78 -4.05
C LEU A 446 -12.25 -12.10 -3.35
N ALA A 447 -13.11 -12.57 -2.46
CA ALA A 447 -12.96 -13.87 -1.81
C ALA A 447 -12.86 -15.01 -2.85
N GLY A 448 -13.69 -14.97 -3.90
CA GLY A 448 -13.62 -15.92 -5.01
C GLY A 448 -12.28 -15.90 -5.77
N CYS A 449 -11.60 -14.74 -5.85
CA CYS A 449 -10.25 -14.66 -6.43
C CYS A 449 -9.18 -15.35 -5.58
N LEU A 450 -9.43 -15.54 -4.28
CA LEU A 450 -8.49 -16.10 -3.30
C LEU A 450 -8.67 -17.61 -3.09
N GLU A 451 -9.77 -18.20 -3.56
CA GLU A 451 -10.01 -19.64 -3.56
C GLU A 451 -8.94 -20.38 -4.38
N SER A 452 -8.79 -21.70 -4.19
CA SER A 452 -7.70 -22.50 -4.80
C SER A 452 -7.63 -22.40 -6.34
N THR A 453 -8.75 -22.16 -7.01
CA THR A 453 -8.83 -21.96 -8.47
C THR A 453 -9.10 -20.50 -8.86
N GLY A 454 -9.11 -19.59 -7.88
CA GLY A 454 -9.32 -18.17 -8.05
C GLY A 454 -8.16 -17.50 -8.79
N SER A 455 -8.47 -16.40 -9.47
CA SER A 455 -7.52 -15.72 -10.35
C SER A 455 -6.23 -15.26 -9.64
N SER A 456 -6.31 -14.86 -8.37
CA SER A 456 -5.15 -14.41 -7.61
C SER A 456 -4.24 -15.57 -7.19
N GLN A 457 -4.80 -16.73 -6.79
CA GLN A 457 -3.99 -17.93 -6.53
C GLN A 457 -3.32 -18.43 -7.81
N VAL A 458 -4.06 -18.48 -8.93
CA VAL A 458 -3.52 -18.86 -10.24
C VAL A 458 -2.40 -17.90 -10.68
N ALA A 459 -2.53 -16.60 -10.40
CA ALA A 459 -1.48 -15.62 -10.66
C ALA A 459 -0.21 -15.90 -9.83
N ILE A 460 -0.35 -16.24 -8.55
CA ILE A 460 0.78 -16.65 -7.70
C ILE A 460 1.44 -17.93 -8.21
N ASP A 461 0.66 -18.94 -8.59
CA ASP A 461 1.22 -20.21 -9.06
C ASP A 461 1.95 -20.04 -10.41
N LYS A 462 1.43 -19.18 -11.29
CA LYS A 462 2.12 -18.75 -12.52
C LYS A 462 3.41 -17.99 -12.20
N LEU A 463 3.39 -17.10 -11.22
CA LEU A 463 4.57 -16.35 -10.78
C LEU A 463 5.66 -17.29 -10.26
N VAL A 464 5.31 -18.24 -9.39
CA VAL A 464 6.25 -19.25 -8.87
C VAL A 464 6.81 -20.09 -10.01
N SER A 465 5.96 -20.59 -10.90
CA SER A 465 6.39 -21.38 -12.06
C SER A 465 7.37 -20.62 -12.94
N TYR A 466 7.12 -19.33 -13.17
CA TYR A 466 8.02 -18.45 -13.91
C TYR A 466 9.37 -18.27 -13.19
N ILE A 467 9.38 -18.00 -11.88
CA ILE A 467 10.60 -17.89 -11.08
C ILE A 467 11.45 -19.17 -11.12
N LEU A 468 10.80 -20.33 -11.11
CA LEU A 468 11.49 -21.63 -11.19
C LEU A 468 12.13 -21.88 -12.57
N SER A 469 11.62 -21.22 -13.62
CA SER A 469 12.12 -21.31 -15.00
C SER A 469 13.29 -20.36 -15.32
N LEU A 470 13.50 -19.33 -14.50
CA LEU A 470 14.68 -18.46 -14.54
C LEU A 470 15.94 -19.20 -14.07
#